data_AF-A0A2S4VQ07-F1
#
_entry.id   AF-A0A2S4VQ07-F1
#
_cell.length_a   1.000
_cell.length_b   1.000
_cell.length_c   1.000
_cell.angle_alpha   90.00
_cell.angle_beta   90.00
_cell.angle_gamma   90.00
#
_symmetry.space_group_name_H-M   'P 1'
#
loop_
_entity.id
_entity.type
_entity.pdbx_description
1 polymer ?
#
loop_
_entity_poly.entity_id
_entity_poly.type
_entity_poly.pdbx_seq_one_letter_code
_entity_poly.pdbx_strand_id
1 'polypeptide(L)'
;HTQNRWIRNTIGIYGCGPTQSDTLDLFSLKDLNRLKGRVTIISADFIFHLFGQMNQERLAEYFSLLLSNQPGSSIFGLQRGSENEGEQNLFVPISLLSPQFHIISPCTHSIQKKQSRPYAAEAHWYGHSAESWKSVWEKLFDPSTVKIVTEVRESDEETQYEYIHGKRKVLWLYWSVTRI
;
A
#
# COMPACT_ATOMS: atom_id res chain seq x y z
N HIS A 1 -19.06 -5.69 -8.01
CA HIS A 1 -18.14 -6.38 -8.95
C HIS A 1 -16.88 -5.59 -9.34
N THR A 2 -16.68 -4.35 -8.87
CA THR A 2 -15.57 -3.46 -9.33
C THR A 2 -14.45 -3.20 -8.32
N GLN A 3 -14.62 -3.54 -7.03
CA GLN A 3 -13.57 -3.35 -6.02
C GLN A 3 -12.42 -4.38 -6.09
N ASN A 4 -12.69 -5.59 -6.60
CA ASN A 4 -11.72 -6.69 -6.61
C ASN A 4 -10.75 -6.69 -7.80
N ARG A 5 -10.82 -5.70 -8.70
CA ARG A 5 -9.92 -5.59 -9.87
C ARG A 5 -8.64 -4.80 -9.57
N TRP A 6 -8.65 -3.93 -8.54
CA TRP A 6 -7.49 -3.11 -8.19
C TRP A 6 -6.41 -3.86 -7.40
N ILE A 7 -6.79 -4.86 -6.61
CA ILE A 7 -5.87 -5.63 -5.74
C ILE A 7 -4.98 -6.61 -6.53
N ARG A 8 -5.38 -7.00 -7.75
CA ARG A 8 -4.66 -8.01 -8.55
C ARG A 8 -3.43 -7.47 -9.28
N ASN A 9 -3.19 -6.16 -9.29
CA ASN A 9 -2.04 -5.52 -9.97
C ASN A 9 -1.08 -4.82 -9.00
N THR A 10 -1.21 -5.09 -7.70
CA THR A 10 -0.57 -4.30 -6.62
C THR A 10 0.78 -4.88 -6.19
N ILE A 11 0.97 -6.21 -6.33
CA ILE A 11 2.22 -6.89 -6.00
C ILE A 11 2.69 -7.76 -7.17
N GLY A 12 3.90 -7.49 -7.66
CA GLY A 12 4.60 -8.33 -8.64
C GLY A 12 5.80 -9.03 -8.00
N ILE A 13 5.90 -10.35 -8.11
CA ILE A 13 7.01 -11.18 -7.59
C ILE A 13 7.71 -11.81 -8.79
N TYR A 14 9.00 -11.53 -8.96
CA TYR A 14 9.83 -12.08 -10.05
C TYR A 14 11.09 -12.74 -9.50
N GLY A 15 11.53 -13.83 -10.12
CA GLY A 15 12.76 -14.56 -9.78
C GLY A 15 13.73 -14.62 -10.96
N CYS A 16 15.03 -14.69 -10.68
CA CYS A 16 16.09 -14.93 -11.67
C CYS A 16 16.49 -16.42 -11.65
N GLY A 17 16.51 -17.08 -12.80
CA GLY A 17 17.07 -18.44 -12.97
C GLY A 17 18.45 -18.36 -13.64
N PRO A 18 19.42 -19.21 -13.25
CA PRO A 18 19.65 -20.39 -14.08
C PRO A 18 20.13 -21.67 -13.37
N THR A 19 20.01 -22.78 -14.12
CA THR A 19 20.63 -24.13 -13.97
C THR A 19 20.23 -25.00 -12.78
N GLN A 20 19.40 -26.01 -13.11
CA GLN A 20 19.14 -27.27 -12.38
C GLN A 20 18.58 -27.11 -10.95
N SER A 21 17.30 -26.74 -10.85
CA SER A 21 16.56 -26.65 -9.59
C SER A 21 15.14 -27.18 -9.80
N ASP A 22 14.63 -27.95 -8.83
CA ASP A 22 13.22 -28.35 -8.72
C ASP A 22 12.30 -27.27 -9.30
N THR A 23 11.56 -27.60 -10.36
CA THR A 23 10.62 -26.68 -10.99
C THR A 23 9.57 -26.26 -9.96
N LEU A 24 9.73 -25.07 -9.40
CA LEU A 24 8.77 -24.50 -8.46
C LEU A 24 7.54 -24.07 -9.24
N ASP A 25 6.45 -24.82 -9.14
CA ASP A 25 5.17 -24.40 -9.68
C ASP A 25 4.55 -23.33 -8.77
N LEU A 26 4.63 -22.07 -9.22
CA LEU A 26 4.07 -20.91 -8.54
C LEU A 26 2.55 -21.00 -8.35
N PHE A 27 1.82 -21.67 -9.26
CA PHE A 27 0.36 -21.79 -9.18
C PHE A 27 -0.10 -22.82 -8.15
N SER A 28 0.79 -23.73 -7.73
CA SER A 28 0.52 -24.72 -6.69
C SER A 28 0.78 -24.24 -5.26
N LEU A 29 1.35 -23.04 -5.09
CA LEU A 29 1.69 -22.49 -3.79
C LEU A 29 0.42 -22.19 -2.98
N LYS A 30 0.33 -22.80 -1.78
CA LYS A 30 -0.70 -22.48 -0.78
C LYS A 30 -0.31 -21.30 0.11
N ASP A 31 0.99 -21.06 0.21
CA ASP A 31 1.62 -20.00 0.97
C ASP A 31 2.97 -19.63 0.34
N LEU A 32 3.58 -18.53 0.80
CA LEU A 32 4.82 -18.01 0.24
C LEU A 32 6.08 -18.58 0.91
N ASN A 33 5.99 -19.57 1.81
CA ASN A 33 7.17 -20.07 2.53
C ASN A 33 8.22 -20.67 1.59
N ARG A 34 7.80 -21.33 0.50
CA ARG A 34 8.72 -21.87 -0.51
C ARG A 34 9.49 -20.79 -1.29
N LEU A 35 9.05 -19.53 -1.21
CA LEU A 35 9.67 -18.39 -1.89
C LEU A 35 10.65 -17.62 -0.98
N LYS A 36 10.74 -17.96 0.31
CA LYS A 36 11.68 -17.30 1.24
C LYS A 36 13.12 -17.32 0.70
N GLY A 37 13.74 -16.16 0.62
CA GLY A 37 15.10 -15.96 0.10
C GLY A 37 15.28 -16.21 -1.41
N ARG A 38 14.20 -16.42 -2.19
CA ARG A 38 14.27 -16.78 -3.61
C ARG A 38 13.78 -15.70 -4.55
N VAL A 39 13.11 -14.66 -4.03
CA VAL A 39 12.54 -13.61 -4.87
C VAL A 39 13.60 -12.55 -5.15
N THR A 40 13.85 -12.25 -6.42
CA THR A 40 14.83 -11.24 -6.81
C THR A 40 14.19 -9.86 -6.95
N ILE A 41 12.93 -9.78 -7.38
CA ILE A 41 12.21 -8.51 -7.51
C ILE A 41 10.83 -8.60 -6.86
N ILE A 42 10.54 -7.65 -5.98
CA ILE A 42 9.20 -7.43 -5.40
C ILE A 42 8.78 -6.00 -5.73
N SER A 43 7.69 -5.82 -6.48
CA SER A 43 6.98 -4.54 -6.57
C SER A 43 5.82 -4.59 -5.57
N ALA A 44 5.66 -3.54 -4.77
CA ALA A 44 4.66 -3.42 -3.71
C ALA A 44 4.00 -2.02 -3.75
N ASP A 45 3.28 -1.75 -4.84
CA ASP A 45 2.69 -0.45 -5.11
C ASP A 45 1.29 -0.34 -4.50
N PHE A 46 0.97 0.78 -3.86
CA PHE A 46 -0.34 1.12 -3.29
C PHE A 46 -0.87 0.15 -2.20
N ILE A 47 0.00 -0.54 -1.47
CA ILE A 47 -0.43 -1.53 -0.47
C ILE A 47 -0.27 -1.10 0.99
N PHE A 48 0.87 -0.55 1.41
CA PHE A 48 1.14 -0.36 2.84
C PHE A 48 0.19 0.63 3.52
N HIS A 49 -0.18 1.72 2.84
CA HIS A 49 -1.10 2.72 3.36
C HIS A 49 -2.53 2.20 3.64
N LEU A 50 -2.85 0.96 3.23
CA LEU A 50 -4.11 0.29 3.54
C LEU A 50 -4.12 -0.34 4.95
N PHE A 51 -2.99 -0.34 5.65
CA PHE A 51 -2.80 -0.96 6.95
C PHE A 51 -2.39 0.06 8.01
N GLY A 52 -2.72 -0.20 9.27
CA GLY A 52 -2.15 0.53 10.41
C GLY A 52 -0.68 0.14 10.67
N GLN A 53 0.02 0.94 11.48
CA GLN A 53 1.46 0.84 11.75
C GLN A 53 1.98 -0.60 11.92
N MET A 54 1.44 -1.34 12.90
CA MET A 54 1.91 -2.70 13.23
C MET A 54 1.81 -3.67 12.04
N ASN A 55 0.75 -3.54 11.23
CA ASN A 55 0.57 -4.39 10.07
C ASN A 55 1.46 -3.96 8.89
N GLN A 56 1.81 -2.67 8.79
CA GLN A 56 2.82 -2.20 7.84
C GLN A 56 4.20 -2.79 8.17
N GLU A 57 4.62 -2.72 9.43
CA GLU A 57 5.90 -3.30 9.89
C GLU A 57 5.96 -4.81 9.65
N ARG A 58 4.88 -5.53 9.98
CA ARG A 58 4.78 -6.98 9.74
C ARG A 58 4.80 -7.34 8.25
N LEU A 59 4.16 -6.53 7.39
CA LEU A 59 4.21 -6.74 5.94
C LEU A 59 5.63 -6.52 5.39
N ALA A 60 6.34 -5.51 5.89
CA ALA A 60 7.73 -5.24 5.53
C ALA A 60 8.64 -6.42 5.93
N GLU A 61 8.45 -6.99 7.12
CA GLU A 61 9.15 -8.21 7.56
C GLU A 61 8.86 -9.40 6.62
N TYR A 62 7.61 -9.61 6.22
CA TYR A 62 7.29 -10.68 5.28
C TYR A 62 7.97 -10.49 3.93
N PHE A 63 8.04 -9.27 3.42
CA PHE A 63 8.78 -9.01 2.20
C PHE A 63 10.29 -9.20 2.36
N SER A 64 10.87 -8.82 3.50
CA SER A 64 12.31 -9.03 3.73
C SER A 64 12.68 -10.52 3.73
N LEU A 65 11.81 -11.38 4.26
CA LEU A 65 12.00 -12.83 4.25
C LEU A 65 11.90 -13.46 2.86
N LEU A 66 11.15 -12.85 1.93
CA LEU A 66 11.03 -13.32 0.54
C LEU A 66 12.23 -12.92 -0.31
N LEU A 67 12.79 -11.75 -0.02
CA LEU A 67 13.86 -11.16 -0.81
C LEU A 67 15.14 -12.01 -0.76
N SER A 68 15.70 -12.31 -1.93
CA SER A 68 16.97 -13.01 -2.04
C SER A 68 18.13 -12.18 -1.50
N ASN A 69 19.19 -12.85 -1.04
CA ASN A 69 20.43 -12.20 -0.59
C ASN A 69 21.40 -11.91 -1.75
N GLN A 70 21.04 -12.23 -3.00
CA GLN A 70 21.87 -11.95 -4.16
C GLN A 70 21.95 -10.43 -4.44
N PRO A 71 23.13 -9.87 -4.74
CA PRO A 71 23.27 -8.47 -5.15
C PRO A 71 22.32 -8.11 -6.29
N GLY A 72 21.73 -6.91 -6.23
CA GLY A 72 20.71 -6.43 -7.16
C GLY A 72 19.28 -6.89 -6.84
N SER A 73 19.08 -7.87 -5.96
CA SER A 73 17.73 -8.23 -5.51
C SER A 73 17.08 -7.04 -4.83
N SER A 74 15.88 -6.67 -5.27
CA SER A 74 15.23 -5.42 -4.88
C SER A 74 13.77 -5.60 -4.51
N ILE A 75 13.35 -4.88 -3.47
CA ILE A 75 11.94 -4.55 -3.24
C ILE A 75 11.74 -3.05 -3.42
N PHE A 76 10.67 -2.66 -4.09
CA PHE A 76 10.33 -1.25 -4.29
C PHE A 76 8.83 -1.05 -4.36
N GLY A 77 8.42 0.20 -4.14
CA GLY A 77 7.01 0.56 -4.25
C GLY A 77 6.76 2.05 -4.24
N LEU A 78 5.51 2.38 -4.54
CA LEU A 78 4.89 3.68 -4.43
C LEU A 78 3.70 3.57 -3.48
N GLN A 79 3.57 4.49 -2.52
CA GLN A 79 2.38 4.56 -1.68
C GLN A 79 2.05 6.00 -1.30
N ARG A 80 0.88 6.21 -0.70
CA ARG A 80 0.56 7.50 -0.09
C ARG A 80 1.61 7.79 0.99
N GLY A 81 2.19 8.99 0.95
CA GLY A 81 3.08 9.53 1.97
C GLY A 81 2.40 10.62 2.80
N SER A 82 3.05 11.02 3.89
CA SER A 82 2.67 12.14 4.74
C SER A 82 3.91 12.96 5.11
N GLU A 83 3.72 14.19 5.58
CA GLU A 83 4.84 15.02 6.04
C GLU A 83 5.51 14.41 7.28
N ASN A 84 4.69 13.86 8.19
CA ASN A 84 5.11 13.24 9.44
C ASN A 84 4.49 11.86 9.56
N GLU A 85 5.14 10.96 10.30
CA GLU A 85 4.55 9.67 10.65
C GLU A 85 3.32 9.83 11.55
N GLY A 86 2.37 8.89 11.44
CA GLY A 86 1.21 8.81 12.34
C GLY A 86 -0.13 8.73 11.62
N GLU A 87 -1.20 8.69 12.40
CA GLU A 87 -2.58 8.64 11.89
C GLU A 87 -2.96 9.92 11.14
N GLN A 88 -3.34 9.75 9.88
CA GLN A 88 -3.73 10.81 8.96
C GLN A 88 -5.21 10.69 8.63
N ASN A 89 -5.92 11.81 8.65
CA ASN A 89 -7.33 11.85 8.27
C ASN A 89 -7.51 12.17 6.78
N LEU A 90 -8.31 11.37 6.09
CA LEU A 90 -8.81 11.68 4.76
C LEU A 90 -9.89 12.76 4.92
N PHE A 91 -9.56 14.01 4.59
CA PHE A 91 -10.59 15.03 4.47
C PHE A 91 -11.42 14.72 3.23
N VAL A 92 -12.60 14.12 3.42
CA VAL A 92 -13.60 13.96 2.36
C VAL A 92 -14.56 15.15 2.45
N PRO A 93 -14.55 16.08 1.48
CA PRO A 93 -15.53 17.16 1.43
C PRO A 93 -16.95 16.58 1.44
N ILE A 94 -17.82 17.12 2.31
CA ILE A 94 -19.23 16.70 2.41
C ILE A 94 -19.94 16.78 1.03
N SER A 95 -19.49 17.69 0.15
CA SER A 95 -20.01 17.87 -1.21
C SER A 95 -19.81 16.68 -2.15
N LEU A 96 -18.85 15.78 -1.88
CA LEU A 96 -18.63 14.57 -2.68
C LEU A 96 -19.51 13.39 -2.26
N LEU A 97 -20.19 13.50 -1.11
CA LEU A 97 -21.15 12.53 -0.62
C LEU A 97 -22.50 12.71 -1.35
N SER A 98 -22.50 12.71 -2.69
CA SER A 98 -23.71 12.91 -3.49
C SER A 98 -24.76 11.81 -3.20
N PRO A 99 -26.07 12.13 -3.12
CA PRO A 99 -27.13 11.20 -2.70
C PRO A 99 -27.63 10.19 -3.75
N GLN A 100 -27.01 10.07 -4.93
CA GLN A 100 -27.67 9.48 -6.10
C GLN A 100 -27.65 7.95 -6.18
N PHE A 101 -28.18 7.27 -5.18
CA PHE A 101 -28.80 5.94 -5.35
C PHE A 101 -30.13 5.94 -4.58
N HIS A 102 -31.21 6.34 -5.26
CA HIS A 102 -32.56 6.13 -4.78
C HIS A 102 -32.91 4.64 -4.95
N ILE A 103 -32.77 3.84 -3.89
CA ILE A 103 -33.52 2.58 -3.80
C ILE A 103 -34.92 2.96 -3.31
N ILE A 104 -35.88 2.92 -4.23
CA ILE A 104 -37.30 3.00 -3.92
C ILE A 104 -37.62 1.76 -3.09
N SER A 105 -37.88 1.94 -1.79
CA SER A 105 -38.48 0.91 -0.94
C SER A 105 -39.88 1.38 -0.54
N PRO A 106 -40.95 0.68 -0.96
CA PRO A 106 -42.31 1.04 -0.59
C PRO A 106 -42.64 0.36 0.74
N CYS A 107 -42.51 1.09 1.84
CA CYS A 107 -43.32 0.83 3.04
C CYS A 107 -43.30 2.02 3.99
N THR A 108 -44.50 2.58 4.18
CA THR A 108 -44.88 3.63 5.12
C THR A 108 -44.76 3.18 6.58
N HIS A 109 -44.06 3.94 7.42
CA HIS A 109 -44.63 4.75 8.51
C HIS A 109 -43.50 5.46 9.29
N SER A 110 -43.80 6.71 9.64
CA SER A 110 -43.02 7.71 10.37
C SER A 110 -42.14 7.20 11.53
N ILE A 111 -40.85 7.55 11.49
CA ILE A 111 -40.08 8.27 12.53
C ILE A 111 -38.83 8.79 11.80
N GLN A 112 -38.65 10.11 11.70
CA GLN A 112 -37.41 10.71 11.22
C GLN A 112 -36.30 10.54 12.27
N LYS A 113 -35.72 9.33 12.35
CA LYS A 113 -34.36 9.21 12.88
C LYS A 113 -33.44 9.77 11.81
N LYS A 114 -32.79 10.90 12.13
CA LYS A 114 -31.65 11.44 11.40
C LYS A 114 -30.61 10.33 11.29
N GLN A 115 -30.71 9.54 10.21
CA GLN A 115 -29.85 8.42 9.93
C GLN A 115 -28.53 9.03 9.50
N SER A 116 -27.62 9.21 10.47
CA SER A 116 -26.23 9.48 10.16
C SER A 116 -25.76 8.41 9.19
N ARG A 117 -25.43 8.81 7.97
CA ARG A 117 -24.95 7.89 6.94
C ARG A 117 -23.68 7.23 7.48
N PRO A 118 -23.60 5.89 7.60
CA PRO A 118 -22.46 5.21 8.22
C PRO A 118 -21.17 5.25 7.40
N TYR A 119 -21.18 5.85 6.20
CA TYR A 119 -20.05 5.80 5.26
C TYR A 119 -19.20 7.09 5.21
N ALA A 120 -19.53 8.10 6.01
CA ALA A 120 -18.86 9.41 5.97
C ALA A 120 -18.11 9.77 7.27
N ALA A 121 -17.81 8.79 8.11
CA ALA A 121 -17.04 8.99 9.34
C ALA A 121 -15.61 8.45 9.13
N GLU A 122 -14.67 9.39 8.95
CA GLU A 122 -13.23 9.24 9.23
C GLU A 122 -12.51 8.09 8.52
N ALA A 123 -12.42 8.15 7.19
CA ALA A 123 -11.37 7.41 6.51
C ALA A 123 -10.02 7.95 7.02
N HIS A 124 -9.26 7.13 7.73
CA HIS A 124 -7.94 7.45 8.26
C HIS A 124 -6.94 6.40 7.78
N TRP A 125 -5.66 6.76 7.80
CA TRP A 125 -4.58 5.86 7.41
C TRP A 125 -3.30 6.22 8.16
N TYR A 126 -2.44 5.24 8.41
CA TYR A 126 -1.14 5.49 9.03
C TYR A 126 -0.14 5.91 7.95
N GLY A 127 0.26 7.18 7.97
CA GLY A 127 1.19 7.76 7.02
C GLY A 127 2.64 7.72 7.49
N HIS A 128 3.56 7.83 6.54
CA HIS A 128 4.99 7.95 6.77
C HIS A 128 5.59 9.09 5.96
N SER A 129 6.54 9.81 6.58
CA SER A 129 7.54 10.63 5.88
C SER A 129 8.59 9.75 5.19
N ALA A 130 9.47 10.35 4.38
CA ALA A 130 10.60 9.61 3.79
C ALA A 130 11.49 8.99 4.87
N GLU A 131 11.81 9.74 5.92
CA GLU A 131 12.72 9.36 7.01
C GLU A 131 12.13 8.25 7.88
N SER A 132 10.86 8.39 8.29
CA SER A 132 10.18 7.34 9.07
C SER A 132 10.05 6.04 8.27
N TRP A 133 9.79 6.13 6.97
CA TRP A 133 9.74 4.94 6.11
C TRP A 133 11.10 4.27 5.95
N LYS A 134 12.16 5.08 5.80
CA LYS A 134 13.54 4.59 5.75
C LYS A 134 13.88 3.81 7.02
N SER A 135 13.48 4.33 8.19
CA SER A 135 13.73 3.69 9.48
C SER A 135 13.07 2.30 9.59
N VAL A 136 11.89 2.08 9.00
CA VAL A 136 11.24 0.75 8.98
C VAL A 136 12.17 -0.28 8.32
N TRP A 137 12.78 0.07 7.18
CA TRP A 137 13.64 -0.85 6.44
C TRP A 137 15.04 -1.01 7.07
N GLU A 138 15.59 0.05 7.66
CA GLU A 138 16.86 -0.01 8.41
C GLU A 138 16.80 -0.90 9.65
N LYS A 139 15.61 -1.11 10.24
CA LYS A 139 15.41 -2.10 11.32
C LYS A 139 15.50 -3.54 10.82
N LEU A 140 15.20 -3.80 9.55
CA LEU A 140 15.10 -5.14 8.97
C LEU A 140 16.36 -5.58 8.24
N PHE A 141 17.18 -4.63 7.79
CA PHE A 141 18.38 -4.92 7.01
C PHE A 141 19.59 -4.21 7.59
N ASP A 142 20.74 -4.89 7.57
CA ASP A 142 22.03 -4.26 7.86
C ASP A 142 22.32 -3.18 6.79
N PRO A 143 22.54 -1.91 7.16
CA PRO A 143 22.82 -0.82 6.22
C PRO A 143 24.04 -1.04 5.33
N SER A 144 24.95 -1.94 5.69
CA SER A 144 26.11 -2.33 4.87
C SER A 144 25.78 -3.35 3.78
N THR A 145 24.57 -3.91 3.77
CA THR A 145 24.14 -4.98 2.85
C THR A 145 23.05 -4.55 1.88
N VAL A 146 22.50 -3.35 2.08
CA VAL A 146 21.43 -2.81 1.24
C VAL A 146 21.62 -1.32 0.99
N LYS A 147 21.20 -0.90 -0.20
CA LYS A 147 20.92 0.50 -0.50
C LYS A 147 19.43 0.75 -0.30
N ILE A 148 19.09 1.67 0.61
CA ILE A 148 17.71 2.11 0.87
C ILE A 148 17.53 3.51 0.28
N VAL A 149 16.49 3.69 -0.53
CA VAL A 149 16.09 4.97 -1.11
C VAL A 149 14.65 5.23 -0.72
N THR A 150 14.36 6.45 -0.28
CA THR A 150 13.02 6.93 0.09
C THR A 150 12.89 8.38 -0.34
N GLU A 151 11.85 8.71 -1.07
CA GLU A 151 11.61 10.06 -1.58
C GLU A 151 10.11 10.36 -1.53
N VAL A 152 9.75 11.50 -0.96
CA VAL A 152 8.38 12.02 -1.02
C VAL A 152 8.30 13.06 -2.14
N ARG A 153 7.29 12.93 -3.00
CA ARG A 153 6.96 13.90 -4.04
C ARG A 153 5.53 14.36 -3.90
N GLU A 154 5.29 15.63 -4.14
CA GLU A 154 3.93 16.11 -4.35
C GLU A 154 3.43 15.61 -5.70
N SER A 155 2.13 15.32 -5.79
CA SER A 155 1.48 15.08 -7.06
C SER A 155 1.54 16.34 -7.93
N ASP A 156 1.85 16.16 -9.21
CA ASP A 156 1.56 17.17 -10.22
C ASP A 156 0.04 17.47 -10.20
N GLU A 157 -0.34 18.71 -10.47
CA GLU A 157 -1.72 19.19 -10.34
C GLU A 157 -2.73 18.32 -11.15
N GLU A 158 -3.98 18.29 -10.69
CA GLU A 158 -5.14 17.55 -11.24
C GLU A 158 -5.02 16.02 -11.25
N THR A 159 -4.53 15.41 -10.16
CA THR A 159 -4.73 13.96 -10.01
C THR A 159 -6.20 13.62 -9.74
N GLN A 160 -6.68 12.46 -10.19
CA GLN A 160 -8.01 11.93 -9.85
C GLN A 160 -8.29 11.86 -8.33
N TYR A 161 -7.24 11.91 -7.50
CA TYR A 161 -7.32 11.94 -6.04
C TYR A 161 -7.59 13.33 -5.47
N GLU A 162 -7.35 14.41 -6.22
CA GLU A 162 -7.68 15.78 -5.80
C GLU A 162 -9.17 15.97 -5.56
N TYR A 163 -10.00 15.25 -6.32
CA TYR A 163 -11.44 15.26 -6.12
C TYR A 163 -11.76 14.82 -4.70
N ILE A 164 -11.13 13.74 -4.20
CA ILE A 164 -11.35 13.17 -2.87
C ILE A 164 -10.73 14.04 -1.77
N HIS A 165 -9.62 14.72 -2.04
CA HIS A 165 -8.83 15.46 -1.04
C HIS A 165 -9.09 16.98 -1.00
N GLY A 166 -10.09 17.47 -1.74
CA GLY A 166 -10.47 18.88 -1.71
C GLY A 166 -9.37 19.81 -2.26
N LYS A 167 -8.86 19.52 -3.46
CA LYS A 167 -7.79 20.28 -4.16
C LYS A 167 -6.44 20.32 -3.44
N ARG A 168 -6.21 19.45 -2.46
CA ARG A 168 -4.89 19.30 -1.83
C ARG A 168 -4.03 18.35 -2.64
N LYS A 169 -2.78 18.74 -2.85
CA LYS A 169 -1.78 17.87 -3.46
C LYS A 169 -1.60 16.60 -2.62
N VAL A 170 -1.35 15.51 -3.33
CA VAL A 170 -1.12 14.19 -2.75
C VAL A 170 0.38 13.99 -2.64
N LEU A 171 0.88 13.81 -1.42
CA LEU A 171 2.22 13.29 -1.16
C LEU A 171 2.29 11.80 -1.53
N TRP A 172 3.20 11.49 -2.44
CA TRP A 172 3.55 10.17 -2.93
C TRP A 172 4.93 9.80 -2.40
N LEU A 173 5.01 8.68 -1.70
CA LEU A 173 6.24 8.12 -1.15
C LEU A 173 6.74 7.02 -2.09
N TYR A 174 7.85 7.29 -2.76
CA TYR A 174 8.61 6.36 -3.58
C TYR A 174 9.73 5.76 -2.75
N TRP A 175 9.95 4.44 -2.86
CA TRP A 175 10.99 3.80 -2.07
C TRP A 175 11.51 2.50 -2.71
N SER A 176 12.73 2.13 -2.32
CA SER A 176 13.35 0.85 -2.66
C SER A 176 14.35 0.39 -1.61
N VAL A 177 14.48 -0.93 -1.45
CA VAL A 177 15.58 -1.60 -0.76
C VAL A 177 16.24 -2.55 -1.75
N THR A 178 17.53 -2.36 -2.02
CA THR A 178 18.30 -3.16 -2.99
C THR A 178 19.52 -3.77 -2.33
N ARG A 179 19.71 -5.09 -2.46
CA ARG A 179 20.94 -5.79 -2.04
C ARG A 179 22.16 -5.26 -2.81
N ILE A 180 23.23 -4.94 -2.10
CA ILE A 180 24.52 -4.51 -2.68
C ILE A 180 25.56 -5.61 -2.66
#